data_AF-A0A951N4R7-F1
#
_entry.id   AF-A0A951N4R7-F1
#
_cell.length_a   1.000
_cell.length_b   1.000
_cell.length_c   1.000
_cell.angle_alpha   90.00
_cell.angle_beta   90.00
_cell.angle_gamma   90.00
#
_symmetry.space_group_name_H-M   'P 1'
#
loop_
_entity.id
_entity.type
_entity.pdbx_description
1 polymer ?
#
loop_
_entity_poly.entity_id
_entity_poly.type
_entity_poly.pdbx_seq_one_letter_code
_entity_poly.pdbx_strand_id
1 'polypeptide(L)'
;MWCQTLVTPVLKKEAAGYLQKQHGLSQRKVARLVKSASKVLHYRSKRADDGALRERLRELAGQRPRFGYLRVHVLLVREGVTIM
;
A
#
# COMPACT_ATOMS: atom_id res chain seq x y z
N MET A 1 15.85 4.46 28.84
CA MET A 1 15.53 3.14 28.25
C MET A 1 14.07 3.16 27.79
N TRP A 2 13.76 3.86 26.70
CA TRP A 2 12.38 4.09 26.25
C TRP A 2 12.26 3.68 24.78
N CYS A 3 11.21 2.91 24.49
CA CYS A 3 10.71 2.59 23.14
C CYS A 3 11.52 1.56 22.31
N GLN A 4 11.59 0.30 22.78
CA GLN A 4 11.92 -0.85 21.92
C GLN A 4 10.67 -1.56 21.35
N THR A 5 9.45 -1.19 21.76
CA THR A 5 8.22 -1.92 21.41
C THR A 5 7.55 -1.47 20.10
N LEU A 6 8.02 -0.42 19.43
CA LEU A 6 7.52 -0.03 18.11
C LEU A 6 8.17 -0.89 17.01
N VAL A 7 7.78 -2.16 16.96
CA VAL A 7 8.33 -3.12 15.98
C VAL A 7 7.60 -2.98 14.64
N THR A 8 6.30 -2.68 14.64
CA THR A 8 5.50 -2.64 13.42
C THR A 8 5.51 -1.26 12.74
N PRO A 9 5.53 -1.21 11.40
CA PRO A 9 5.45 0.06 10.66
C PRO A 9 4.19 0.87 10.94
N VAL A 10 3.09 0.21 11.32
CA VAL A 10 1.81 0.85 11.66
C VAL A 10 1.95 1.64 12.96
N LEU A 11 2.42 1.00 14.04
CA LEU A 11 2.62 1.66 15.33
C LEU A 11 3.63 2.82 15.21
N LYS A 12 4.66 2.66 14.38
CA LYS A 12 5.61 3.76 14.07
C LYS A 12 4.92 4.95 13.41
N LYS A 13 3.96 4.73 12.51
CA LYS A 13 3.21 5.81 11.87
C LYS A 13 2.26 6.52 12.84
N GLU A 14 1.58 5.75 13.69
CA GLU A 14 0.69 6.30 14.71
C GLU A 14 1.45 7.15 15.72
N ALA A 15 2.56 6.63 16.24
CA ALA A 15 3.45 7.39 17.12
C ALA A 15 3.99 8.66 16.44
N ALA A 16 4.34 8.56 15.15
CA ALA A 16 4.78 9.73 14.39
C ALA A 16 3.67 10.79 14.24
N GLY A 17 2.44 10.36 13.95
CA GLY A 17 1.28 11.26 13.86
C GLY A 17 0.94 11.92 15.19
N TYR A 18 1.03 11.18 16.30
CA TYR A 18 0.85 11.71 17.65
C TYR A 18 1.90 12.80 17.97
N LEU A 19 3.18 12.52 17.74
CA LEU A 19 4.28 13.46 18.01
C LEU A 19 4.19 14.74 17.16
N GLN A 20 3.76 14.63 15.89
CA GLN A 20 3.55 15.80 15.04
C GLN A 20 2.40 16.67 15.55
N LYS A 21 1.27 16.06 15.94
CA LYS A 21 0.08 16.78 16.40
C LYS A 21 0.26 17.43 17.78
N GLN A 22 0.86 16.71 18.73
CA GLN A 22 0.98 17.19 20.11
C GLN A 22 2.14 18.17 20.32
N HIS A 23 3.23 18.01 19.58
CA HIS A 23 4.46 18.77 19.81
C HIS A 23 4.87 19.65 18.62
N GLY A 24 4.07 19.72 17.56
CA GLY A 24 4.35 20.55 16.38
C GLY A 24 5.65 20.19 15.67
N LEU A 25 6.16 18.96 15.86
CA LEU A 25 7.49 18.58 15.40
C LEU A 25 7.50 18.37 13.88
N SER A 26 8.56 18.83 13.23
CA SER A 26 8.77 18.54 11.80
C SER A 26 8.90 17.02 11.57
N GLN A 27 8.45 16.56 10.40
CA GLN A 27 8.48 15.15 10.06
C GLN A 27 9.88 14.53 10.11
N ARG A 28 10.93 15.30 9.78
CA ARG A 28 12.33 14.86 9.90
C ARG A 28 12.72 14.57 11.36
N LYS A 29 12.27 15.40 12.30
CA LYS A 29 12.54 15.24 13.74
C LYS A 29 11.79 14.02 14.30
N VAL A 30 10.53 13.86 13.91
CA VAL A 30 9.71 12.71 14.27
C VAL A 30 10.27 11.39 13.72
N ALA A 31 10.73 11.36 12.47
CA ALA A 31 11.34 10.18 11.85
C ALA A 31 12.57 9.69 12.63
N ARG A 32 13.42 10.62 13.09
CA ARG A 32 14.58 10.31 13.93
C ARG A 32 14.16 9.75 15.29
N LEU A 33 13.14 10.33 15.93
CA LEU A 33 12.65 9.89 17.24
C LEU A 33 12.03 8.49 17.20
N VAL A 34 11.23 8.20 16.17
CA VAL A 34 10.53 6.91 16.00
C VAL A 34 11.43 5.85 15.33
N LYS A 35 12.68 6.18 15.00
CA LYS A 35 13.63 5.30 14.32
C LYS A 35 13.00 4.66 13.07
N SER A 36 12.46 5.51 12.20
CA SER A 36 11.82 5.13 10.94
C SER A 36 12.32 6.03 9.81
N ALA A 37 12.50 5.47 8.61
CA ALA A 37 12.81 6.28 7.44
C ALA A 37 11.60 7.15 7.07
N SER A 38 11.84 8.41 6.69
CA SER A 38 10.77 9.33 6.28
C SER A 38 9.90 8.73 5.17
N LYS A 39 10.50 7.99 4.22
CA LYS A 39 9.78 7.31 3.13
C LYS A 39 8.71 6.35 3.66
N VAL A 40 9.00 5.63 4.75
CA VAL A 40 8.04 4.72 5.39
C VAL A 40 6.90 5.51 6.00
N LEU A 41 7.19 6.62 6.69
CA LEU A 41 6.16 7.49 7.27
C LEU A 41 5.28 8.17 6.20
N HIS A 42 5.87 8.53 5.05
CA HIS A 42 5.14 9.10 3.91
C HIS A 42 4.36 8.06 3.09
N TYR A 43 4.69 6.78 3.20
CA TYR A 43 4.04 5.74 2.41
C TYR A 43 2.53 5.70 2.71
N ARG A 44 1.71 5.90 1.69
CA ARG A 44 0.26 5.67 1.72
C ARG A 44 -0.07 4.57 0.72
N SER A 45 -0.78 3.54 1.17
CA SER A 45 -1.32 2.54 0.26
C SER A 45 -2.31 3.23 -0.66
N LYS A 46 -2.08 3.15 -1.97
CA LYS A 46 -2.98 3.67 -3.01
C LYS A 46 -3.81 2.56 -3.66
N ARG A 47 -3.87 1.37 -3.06
CA ARG A 47 -4.67 0.26 -3.60
C ARG A 47 -6.12 0.74 -3.69
N ALA A 48 -6.63 0.87 -4.92
CA ALA A 48 -8.06 1.05 -5.13
C ALA A 48 -8.77 -0.25 -4.74
N ASP A 49 -10.09 -0.19 -4.59
CA ASP A 49 -10.89 -1.39 -4.39
C ASP A 49 -10.93 -2.21 -5.68
N ASP A 50 -9.84 -2.94 -5.92
CA ASP A 50 -9.64 -3.77 -7.10
C ASP A 50 -10.29 -5.16 -6.93
N GLY A 51 -11.23 -5.31 -5.98
CA GLY A 51 -11.86 -6.59 -5.66
C GLY A 51 -12.50 -7.24 -6.88
N ALA A 52 -13.39 -6.49 -7.54
CA ALA A 52 -14.06 -6.92 -8.77
C ALA A 52 -13.07 -7.23 -9.91
N LEU A 53 -12.02 -6.40 -10.06
CA LEU A 53 -10.97 -6.63 -11.05
C LEU A 53 -10.21 -7.94 -10.80
N ARG A 54 -9.88 -8.24 -9.54
CA ARG A 54 -9.19 -9.47 -9.17
C ARG A 54 -10.07 -10.70 -9.37
N GLU A 55 -11.36 -10.61 -9.07
CA GLU A 55 -12.30 -11.70 -9.35
C GLU A 55 -12.38 -11.96 -10.86
N ARG A 56 -12.50 -10.90 -11.66
CA ARG A 56 -12.54 -11.04 -13.12
C ARG A 56 -11.25 -11.63 -13.69
N LEU A 57 -10.10 -11.21 -13.18
CA LEU A 57 -8.80 -11.78 -13.53
C LEU A 57 -8.74 -13.30 -13.25
N ARG A 58 -9.22 -13.74 -12.08
CA ARG A 58 -9.25 -15.16 -11.72
C ARG A 58 -10.21 -15.95 -12.61
N GLU A 59 -11.37 -15.39 -12.93
CA GLU A 59 -12.35 -16.02 -13.81
C GLU A 59 -11.76 -16.23 -15.22
N LEU A 60 -11.17 -15.18 -15.81
CA LEU A 60 -10.54 -15.27 -17.14
C LEU A 60 -9.36 -16.26 -17.16
N ALA A 61 -8.55 -16.28 -16.10
CA ALA A 61 -7.46 -17.24 -15.96
C ALA A 61 -7.99 -18.67 -15.82
N GLY A 62 -9.08 -18.88 -15.09
CA GLY A 62 -9.74 -20.19 -14.92
C GLY A 62 -10.38 -20.71 -16.20
N GLN A 63 -11.03 -19.85 -16.98
CA GLN A 63 -11.63 -20.22 -18.26
C GLN A 63 -10.59 -20.57 -19.32
N ARG A 64 -9.39 -19.96 -19.27
CA ARG A 64 -8.33 -20.15 -20.27
C ARG A 64 -6.95 -20.34 -19.63
N PRO A 65 -6.64 -21.52 -19.06
CA PRO A 65 -5.40 -21.74 -18.30
C PRO A 65 -4.09 -21.57 -19.09
N ARG A 66 -4.14 -21.73 -20.43
CA ARG A 66 -2.98 -21.52 -21.31
C ARG A 66 -2.72 -20.04 -21.63
N PHE A 67 -3.61 -19.14 -21.24
CA PHE A 67 -3.47 -17.72 -21.52
C PHE A 67 -2.57 -17.11 -20.44
N GLY A 68 -1.40 -16.66 -20.85
CA GLY A 68 -0.53 -15.83 -19.99
C GLY A 68 -1.14 -14.46 -19.72
N TYR A 69 -0.53 -13.71 -18.79
CA TYR A 69 -1.04 -12.43 -18.30
C TYR A 69 -1.35 -11.40 -19.41
N LEU A 70 -0.56 -11.37 -20.50
CA LEU A 70 -0.79 -10.46 -21.63
C LEU A 70 -2.11 -10.74 -22.35
N ARG A 71 -2.46 -12.01 -22.55
CA ARG A 71 -3.71 -12.38 -23.23
C ARG A 71 -4.91 -12.10 -22.34
N VAL A 72 -4.78 -12.32 -21.03
CA VAL A 72 -5.80 -11.95 -20.04
C VAL A 72 -5.97 -10.42 -19.98
N HIS A 73 -4.87 -9.66 -20.04
CA HIS A 73 -4.91 -8.20 -20.08
C HIS A 73 -5.68 -7.68 -21.31
N VAL A 74 -5.45 -8.24 -22.50
CA VAL A 74 -6.21 -7.87 -23.71
C VAL A 74 -7.71 -8.15 -23.55
N LEU A 75 -8.08 -9.25 -22.88
CA LEU A 75 -9.50 -9.55 -22.61
C LEU A 75 -10.13 -8.53 -21.66
N LEU A 76 -9.40 -8.13 -20.61
CA LEU A 76 -9.86 -7.07 -19.69
C LEU A 76 -10.03 -5.72 -20.38
N VAL A 77 -9.09 -5.35 -21.25
CA VAL A 77 -9.20 -4.11 -22.04
C VAL A 77 -10.42 -4.15 -22.97
N ARG A 78 -10.72 -5.32 -23.58
CA ARG A 78 -11.93 -5.51 -24.40
C ARG A 78 -13.23 -5.42 -23.59
N GLU A 79 -13.19 -5.76 -22.32
CA GLU A 79 -14.31 -5.62 -21.38
C GLU A 79 -14.47 -4.18 -20.86
N GLY A 80 -13.64 -3.23 -21.32
CA GLY A 80 -13.69 -1.83 -20.93
C GLY A 80 -12.94 -1.51 -19.63
N VAL A 81 -12.17 -2.47 -19.09
CA VAL A 81 -11.36 -2.26 -17.90
C VAL A 81 -10.07 -1.54 -18.27
N THR A 82 -9.89 -0.32 -17.76
CA THR A 82 -8.63 0.41 -17.87
C THR A 82 -7.70 0.02 -16.73
N ILE A 83 -6.58 -0.62 -17.06
CA ILE A 83 -5.53 -1.00 -16.11
C ILE A 83 -4.31 -0.13 -16.45
N MET A 84 -4.14 1.00 -15.76
CA MET A 84 -2.97 1.89 -15.83
C MET A 84 -2.38 2.14 -14.45
#